data_AF-A0A1V6CNT4-F1
#
_entry.id   AF-A0A1V6CNT4-F1
#
_cell.length_a   1.000
_cell.length_b   1.000
_cell.length_c   1.000
_cell.angle_alpha   90.00
_cell.angle_beta   90.00
_cell.angle_gamma   90.00
#
_symmetry.space_group_name_H-M   'P 1'
#
loop_
_entity.id
_entity.type
_entity.pdbx_description
1 polymer ?
#
loop_
_entity_poly.entity_id
_entity_poly.type
_entity_poly.pdbx_seq_one_letter_code
_entity_poly.pdbx_strand_id
1 'polypeptide(L)'
;MPFTGYRIYRGLGSICDVDFSTPVATAPASASSVQLEALGHAPSHRYAYALRAVADDIEEDGVSCWVQFETDAQGLYVGPRPPGVLGLAGQAISNARVRLTWSCLTPAGGPAVAEFTVYHGPSPQMSGAQPALTVPFTRDGEYSCTLTLAHGQTRYFHVAARTAGGVESRPARPVGPIVAIGLPPNQGVTLTDVVP
;
A
#
# COMPACT_ATOMS: atom_id res chain seq x y z
N MET A 1 42.18 -1.33 -7.08
CA MET A 1 41.97 -0.73 -8.40
C MET A 1 41.06 0.48 -8.22
N PRO A 2 41.25 1.61 -8.94
CA PRO A 2 40.45 2.80 -8.73
C PRO A 2 39.04 2.61 -9.31
N PHE A 3 38.05 2.96 -8.52
CA PHE A 3 36.66 2.98 -8.93
C PHE A 3 36.43 4.12 -9.94
N THR A 4 35.92 3.80 -11.12
CA THR A 4 35.81 4.74 -12.26
C THR A 4 34.39 5.26 -12.51
N GLY A 5 33.36 4.48 -12.16
CA GLY A 5 31.98 4.93 -12.31
C GLY A 5 30.95 3.83 -12.14
N TYR A 6 29.72 4.13 -12.54
CA TYR A 6 28.58 3.22 -12.45
C TYR A 6 27.89 3.04 -13.81
N ARG A 7 27.43 1.82 -14.09
CA ARG A 7 26.45 1.53 -15.13
C ARG A 7 25.09 1.34 -14.50
N ILE A 8 24.08 1.98 -15.08
CA ILE A 8 22.70 1.98 -14.60
C ILE A 8 21.88 1.15 -15.56
N TYR A 9 21.11 0.21 -15.01
CA TYR A 9 20.24 -0.71 -15.74
C TYR A 9 18.80 -0.54 -15.28
N ARG A 10 17.87 -0.96 -16.15
CA ARG A 10 16.42 -0.85 -15.90
C ARG A 10 15.73 -2.17 -16.23
N GLY A 11 14.77 -2.54 -15.39
CA GLY A 11 13.86 -3.67 -15.58
C GLY A 11 12.41 -3.27 -15.33
N LEU A 12 11.49 -4.02 -15.91
CA LEU A 12 10.04 -3.89 -15.68
C LEU A 12 9.62 -4.87 -14.58
N GLY A 13 9.27 -4.35 -13.41
CA GLY A 13 8.86 -5.14 -12.25
C GLY A 13 9.89 -5.13 -11.14
N SER A 14 10.73 -6.16 -11.10
CA SER A 14 11.70 -6.43 -10.04
C SER A 14 13.15 -6.38 -10.55
N ILE A 15 14.10 -6.47 -9.63
CA ILE A 15 15.54 -6.62 -9.95
C ILE A 15 15.82 -7.85 -10.84
N CYS A 16 14.98 -8.89 -10.74
CA CYS A 16 15.08 -10.09 -11.57
C CYS A 16 14.73 -9.84 -13.04
N ASP A 17 14.02 -8.75 -13.33
CA ASP A 17 13.56 -8.37 -14.68
C ASP A 17 14.49 -7.34 -15.34
N VAL A 18 15.63 -7.04 -14.71
CA VAL A 18 16.62 -6.09 -15.21
C VAL A 18 17.50 -6.76 -16.26
N ASP A 19 17.55 -6.17 -17.45
CA ASP A 19 18.50 -6.55 -18.49
C ASP A 19 19.85 -5.88 -18.21
N PHE A 20 20.86 -6.67 -17.84
CA PHE A 20 22.22 -6.21 -17.57
C PHE A 20 23.12 -6.17 -18.82
N SER A 21 22.59 -6.50 -20.01
CA SER A 21 23.37 -6.45 -21.24
C SER A 21 23.46 -5.04 -21.84
N THR A 22 22.47 -4.19 -21.57
CA THR A 22 22.35 -2.86 -22.17
C THR A 22 22.11 -1.80 -21.08
N PRO A 23 23.13 -1.01 -20.69
CA PRO A 23 22.95 0.04 -19.71
C PRO A 23 22.05 1.15 -20.27
N VAL A 24 21.15 1.67 -19.45
CA VAL A 24 20.29 2.80 -19.79
C VAL A 24 20.98 4.15 -19.56
N ALA A 25 22.02 4.18 -18.71
CA ALA A 25 22.86 5.34 -18.47
C ALA A 25 24.19 4.93 -17.82
N THR A 26 25.15 5.86 -17.85
CA THR A 26 26.45 5.74 -17.20
C THR A 26 26.73 6.97 -16.35
N ALA A 27 27.39 6.78 -15.20
CA ALA A 27 27.71 7.84 -14.26
C ALA A 27 29.19 7.79 -13.86
N PRO A 28 29.90 8.92 -13.75
CA PRO A 28 31.25 8.93 -13.20
C PRO A 28 31.24 8.63 -11.69
N ALA A 29 32.36 8.17 -11.15
CA ALA A 29 32.50 7.86 -9.71
C ALA A 29 32.21 9.04 -8.78
N SER A 30 32.38 10.28 -9.26
CA SER A 30 32.11 11.51 -8.54
C SER A 30 30.65 11.97 -8.58
N ALA A 31 29.79 11.30 -9.36
CA ALA A 31 28.39 11.69 -9.47
C ALA A 31 27.63 11.38 -8.18
N SER A 32 27.00 12.41 -7.60
CA SER A 32 26.04 12.27 -6.50
C SER A 32 24.60 12.10 -6.99
N SER A 33 24.32 12.43 -8.26
CA SER A 33 23.03 12.27 -8.91
C SER A 33 23.19 12.14 -10.43
N VAL A 34 22.23 11.46 -11.07
CA VAL A 34 22.15 11.28 -12.53
C VAL A 34 20.70 11.52 -12.94
N GLN A 35 20.50 12.41 -13.91
CA GLN A 35 19.19 12.61 -14.51
C GLN A 35 19.01 11.60 -15.65
N LEU A 36 17.93 10.81 -15.56
CA LEU A 36 17.59 9.82 -16.57
C LEU A 36 16.51 10.42 -17.49
N GLU A 37 16.94 11.27 -18.41
CA GLU A 37 16.03 11.96 -19.33
C GLU A 37 15.51 11.01 -20.43
N ALA A 38 14.32 11.30 -20.94
CA ALA A 38 13.71 10.65 -22.11
C ALA A 38 13.56 9.11 -22.08
N LEU A 39 13.72 8.46 -20.92
CA LEU A 39 13.56 7.01 -20.81
C LEU A 39 12.12 6.52 -21.01
N GLY A 40 11.12 7.41 -20.86
CA GLY A 40 9.70 7.14 -21.05
C GLY A 40 9.20 6.02 -20.14
N HIS A 41 8.58 6.38 -19.01
CA HIS A 41 7.95 5.38 -18.17
C HIS A 41 6.53 5.08 -18.64
N ALA A 42 6.23 3.80 -18.85
CA ALA A 42 4.89 3.34 -19.11
C ALA A 42 3.98 3.65 -17.90
N PRO A 43 2.71 4.02 -18.14
CA PRO A 43 1.77 4.33 -17.08
C PRO A 43 1.42 3.09 -16.26
N SER A 44 1.25 3.23 -14.94
CA SER A 44 0.87 2.15 -14.01
C SER A 44 1.82 0.94 -14.03
N HIS A 45 3.12 1.19 -14.24
CA HIS A 45 4.14 0.16 -14.23
C HIS A 45 5.07 0.31 -13.04
N ARG A 46 5.65 -0.82 -12.65
CA ARG A 46 6.71 -0.88 -11.66
C ARG A 46 8.04 -0.99 -12.38
N TYR A 47 9.01 -0.20 -12.00
CA TYR A 47 10.36 -0.22 -12.55
C TYR A 47 11.37 -0.56 -11.46
N ALA A 48 12.36 -1.38 -11.82
CA ALA A 48 13.53 -1.61 -11.02
C ALA A 48 14.75 -0.99 -11.71
N TYR A 49 15.59 -0.32 -10.94
CA TYR A 49 16.86 0.24 -11.38
C TYR A 49 17.99 -0.38 -10.59
N ALA A 50 19.01 -0.84 -11.30
CA ALA A 50 20.19 -1.48 -10.71
C ALA A 50 21.44 -0.71 -11.11
N LEU A 51 22.35 -0.56 -10.17
CA LEU A 51 23.67 0.03 -10.38
C LEU A 51 24.71 -1.07 -10.26
N ARG A 52 25.65 -1.10 -11.21
CA ARG A 52 26.87 -1.90 -11.12
C ARG A 52 28.08 -1.00 -11.19
N ALA A 53 29.01 -1.24 -10.29
CA ALA A 53 30.27 -0.53 -10.23
C ALA A 53 31.15 -0.91 -11.42
N VAL A 54 31.90 0.08 -11.92
CA VAL A 54 32.90 -0.07 -12.97
C VAL A 54 34.23 0.43 -12.43
N ALA A 55 35.25 -0.42 -12.49
CA ALA A 55 36.63 -0.10 -12.17
C ALA A 55 37.52 -0.43 -13.37
N ASP A 56 38.18 0.60 -13.92
CA ASP A 56 39.11 0.46 -15.05
C ASP A 56 38.47 -0.23 -16.27
N ASP A 57 37.27 0.25 -16.65
CA ASP A 57 36.40 -0.29 -17.70
C ASP A 57 35.88 -1.73 -17.51
N ILE A 58 36.23 -2.37 -16.39
CA ILE A 58 35.69 -3.66 -15.97
C ILE A 58 34.49 -3.41 -15.06
N GLU A 59 33.34 -3.95 -15.45
CA GLU A 59 32.13 -3.91 -14.65
C GLU A 59 32.09 -5.09 -13.69
N GLU A 60 31.66 -4.84 -12.45
CA GLU A 60 31.41 -5.87 -11.48
C GLU A 60 30.16 -6.69 -11.85
N ASP A 61 30.25 -8.01 -11.72
CA ASP A 61 29.08 -8.90 -11.90
C ASP A 61 28.00 -8.68 -10.82
N GLY A 62 28.40 -8.13 -9.66
CA GLY A 62 27.52 -7.84 -8.54
C GLY A 62 26.70 -6.56 -8.74
N VAL A 63 25.42 -6.61 -8.39
CA VAL A 63 24.60 -5.40 -8.25
C VAL A 63 25.07 -4.65 -6.99
N SER A 64 25.65 -3.46 -7.18
CA SER A 64 26.13 -2.62 -6.09
C SER A 64 24.97 -2.00 -5.29
N CYS A 65 23.91 -1.58 -5.97
CA CYS A 65 22.70 -1.03 -5.37
C CYS A 65 21.52 -1.20 -6.32
N TRP A 66 20.30 -1.32 -5.79
CA TRP A 66 19.10 -1.25 -6.61
C TRP A 66 17.96 -0.55 -5.88
N VAL A 67 17.04 0.01 -6.66
CA VAL A 67 15.83 0.66 -6.18
C VAL A 67 14.66 0.26 -7.06
N GLN A 68 13.45 0.32 -6.49
CA GLN A 68 12.22 0.06 -7.21
C GLN A 68 11.23 1.19 -6.97
N PHE A 69 10.51 1.58 -8.01
CA PHE A 69 9.41 2.54 -7.90
C PHE A 69 8.27 2.19 -8.84
N GLU A 70 7.17 2.92 -8.69
CA GLU A 70 5.97 2.76 -9.50
C GLU A 70 5.55 4.09 -10.11
N THR A 71 4.83 3.99 -11.21
CA THR A 71 4.33 5.14 -11.96
C THR A 71 2.82 5.21 -11.95
N ASP A 72 2.26 6.41 -12.01
CA ASP A 72 0.82 6.65 -12.10
C ASP A 72 0.29 6.39 -13.52
N ALA A 73 -0.99 6.66 -13.74
CA ALA A 73 -1.64 6.51 -15.05
C ALA A 73 -1.08 7.46 -16.13
N GLN A 74 -0.23 8.41 -15.75
CA GLN A 74 0.44 9.37 -16.63
C GLN A 74 1.92 9.03 -16.82
N GLY A 75 2.41 7.94 -16.20
CA GLY A 75 3.82 7.54 -16.27
C GLY A 75 4.73 8.33 -15.32
N LEU A 76 4.17 9.12 -14.40
CA LEU A 76 4.94 9.89 -13.42
C LEU A 76 5.22 9.05 -12.17
N TYR A 77 6.37 9.26 -11.55
CA TYR A 77 6.70 8.60 -10.29
C TYR A 77 5.64 8.90 -9.22
N VAL A 78 5.04 7.85 -8.65
CA VAL A 78 3.97 8.01 -7.64
C VAL A 78 4.49 8.51 -6.30
N GLY A 79 5.80 8.56 -6.07
CA GLY A 79 6.36 8.82 -4.75
C GLY A 79 6.53 7.54 -3.92
N PRO A 80 7.21 7.64 -2.77
CA PRO A 80 7.48 6.49 -1.95
C PRO A 80 6.22 6.08 -1.16
N ARG A 81 5.95 4.78 -1.07
CA ARG A 81 4.77 4.26 -0.38
C ARG A 81 4.93 4.31 1.14
N PRO A 82 3.90 4.74 1.89
CA PRO A 82 3.93 4.69 3.34
C PRO A 82 3.92 3.25 3.86
N PRO A 83 4.28 3.02 5.13
CA PRO A 83 4.17 1.70 5.75
C PRO A 83 2.73 1.16 5.69
N GLY A 84 2.61 -0.16 5.55
CA GLY A 84 1.31 -0.84 5.61
C GLY A 84 0.71 -0.82 7.01
N VAL A 85 -0.60 -1.03 7.10
CA VAL A 85 -1.25 -1.31 8.39
C VAL A 85 -1.03 -2.77 8.78
N LEU A 86 -1.00 -3.04 10.08
CA LEU A 86 -0.78 -4.35 10.67
C LEU A 86 -1.99 -4.74 11.52
N GLY A 87 -2.20 -6.04 11.68
CA GLY A 87 -3.22 -6.56 12.60
C GLY A 87 -4.65 -6.10 12.31
N LEU A 88 -5.00 -5.85 11.04
CA LEU A 88 -6.36 -5.44 10.68
C LEU A 88 -7.37 -6.51 11.10
N ALA A 89 -8.26 -6.15 12.01
CA ALA A 89 -9.36 -6.97 12.48
C ALA A 89 -10.66 -6.19 12.38
N GLY A 90 -11.76 -6.93 12.24
CA GLY A 90 -13.09 -6.36 12.14
C GLY A 90 -14.09 -7.18 12.93
N GLN A 91 -14.97 -6.50 13.64
CA GLN A 91 -16.00 -7.09 14.47
C GLN A 91 -17.34 -6.41 14.21
N ALA A 92 -18.36 -7.20 13.87
CA ALA A 92 -19.73 -6.69 13.83
C ALA A 92 -20.20 -6.38 15.26
N ILE A 93 -20.76 -5.19 15.44
CA ILE A 93 -21.34 -4.72 16.70
C ILE A 93 -22.82 -4.38 16.48
N SER A 94 -23.53 -3.97 17.53
CA SER A 94 -24.97 -3.70 17.46
C SER A 94 -25.34 -2.59 16.45
N ASN A 95 -26.59 -2.62 15.99
CA ASN A 95 -27.17 -1.63 15.07
C ASN A 95 -26.48 -1.57 13.69
N ALA A 96 -26.17 -2.74 13.11
CA ALA A 96 -25.54 -2.87 11.79
C ALA A 96 -24.22 -2.09 11.66
N ARG A 97 -23.47 -2.02 12.76
CA ARG A 97 -22.16 -1.36 12.78
C ARG A 97 -21.05 -2.39 12.75
N VAL A 98 -19.92 -2.00 12.19
CA VAL A 98 -18.69 -2.81 12.19
C VAL A 98 -17.57 -1.96 12.77
N ARG A 99 -16.94 -2.46 13.84
CA ARG A 99 -15.73 -1.87 14.40
C ARG A 99 -14.52 -2.50 13.72
N LEU A 100 -13.62 -1.66 13.22
CA LEU A 100 -12.34 -2.07 12.69
C LEU A 100 -11.22 -1.62 13.62
N THR A 101 -10.20 -2.44 13.77
CA THR A 101 -8.99 -2.15 14.55
C THR A 101 -7.76 -2.53 13.77
N TRP A 102 -6.72 -1.72 13.81
CA TRP A 102 -5.43 -1.98 13.17
C TRP A 102 -4.33 -1.25 13.91
N SER A 103 -3.08 -1.60 13.63
CA SER A 103 -1.91 -0.85 14.09
C SER A 103 -1.10 -0.31 12.92
N CYS A 104 -0.36 0.76 13.16
CA CYS A 104 0.56 1.34 12.20
C CYS A 104 1.82 1.80 12.93
N LEU A 105 2.97 1.44 12.39
CA LEU A 105 4.28 1.86 12.88
C LEU A 105 5.05 2.48 11.71
N THR A 106 5.66 3.64 11.94
CA THR A 106 6.41 4.36 10.92
C THR A 106 7.90 4.07 11.07
N PRO A 107 8.54 3.40 10.07
CA PRO A 107 9.99 3.21 10.09
C PRO A 107 10.68 4.57 10.11
N ALA A 108 11.76 4.70 10.90
CA ALA A 108 12.56 5.92 10.92
C ALA A 108 13.07 6.25 9.51
N GLY A 109 12.80 7.48 9.04
CA GLY A 109 13.17 7.93 7.70
C GLY A 109 12.28 7.42 6.56
N GLY A 110 11.22 6.66 6.86
CA GLY A 110 10.22 6.24 5.87
C GLY A 110 9.22 7.35 5.50
N PRO A 111 8.40 7.14 4.46
CA PRO A 111 7.39 8.12 4.06
C PRO A 111 6.37 8.35 5.17
N ALA A 112 6.08 9.62 5.43
CA ALA A 112 5.13 10.01 6.47
C ALA A 112 3.70 9.57 6.12
N VAL A 113 3.01 8.96 7.09
CA VAL A 113 1.58 8.67 7.01
C VAL A 113 0.81 9.93 7.39
N ALA A 114 -0.16 10.33 6.56
CA ALA A 114 -1.06 11.44 6.85
C ALA A 114 -2.41 10.95 7.39
N GLU A 115 -2.94 9.88 6.80
CA GLU A 115 -4.24 9.31 7.18
C GLU A 115 -4.33 7.83 6.82
N PHE A 116 -5.39 7.18 7.30
CA PHE A 116 -5.82 5.85 6.87
C PHE A 116 -7.09 5.96 6.06
N THR A 117 -7.12 5.29 4.92
CA THR A 117 -8.31 5.14 4.08
C THR A 117 -8.92 3.76 4.30
N VAL A 118 -10.22 3.77 4.63
CA VAL A 118 -10.99 2.55 4.84
C VAL A 118 -11.89 2.32 3.64
N TYR A 119 -11.80 1.12 3.08
CA TYR A 119 -12.63 0.65 1.97
C TYR A 119 -13.47 -0.55 2.41
N HIS A 120 -14.68 -0.67 1.85
CA HIS A 120 -15.48 -1.88 2.02
C HIS A 120 -16.26 -2.24 0.75
N GLY A 121 -16.50 -3.54 0.57
CA GLY A 121 -17.05 -4.08 -0.68
C GLY A 121 -17.70 -5.44 -0.49
N PRO A 122 -18.50 -5.90 -1.47
CA PRO A 122 -19.07 -7.25 -1.44
C PRO A 122 -18.03 -8.34 -1.71
N SER A 123 -16.86 -7.99 -2.23
CA SER A 123 -15.73 -8.87 -2.55
C SER A 123 -14.45 -8.43 -1.84
N PRO A 124 -13.49 -9.35 -1.59
CA PRO A 124 -12.19 -9.00 -1.03
C PRO A 124 -11.33 -8.20 -2.03
N GLN A 125 -11.58 -8.34 -3.33
CA GLN A 125 -10.95 -7.51 -4.37
C GLN A 125 -11.70 -6.19 -4.48
N MET A 126 -11.08 -5.12 -4.01
CA MET A 126 -11.57 -3.73 -4.07
C MET A 126 -10.50 -2.87 -4.73
N SER A 127 -10.38 -2.97 -6.05
CA SER A 127 -9.50 -2.08 -6.81
C SER A 127 -10.28 -0.84 -7.24
N GLY A 128 -9.71 0.35 -7.05
CA GLY A 128 -10.34 1.62 -7.46
C GLY A 128 -11.62 2.00 -6.69
N ALA A 129 -11.87 1.39 -5.52
CA ALA A 129 -13.00 1.75 -4.69
C ALA A 129 -12.84 3.18 -4.14
N GLN A 130 -13.95 3.91 -3.96
CA GLN A 130 -13.95 5.18 -3.22
C GLN A 130 -13.77 4.90 -1.72
N PRO A 131 -13.00 5.74 -0.99
CA PRO A 131 -12.88 5.60 0.46
C PRO A 131 -14.25 5.74 1.12
N ALA A 132 -14.59 4.80 1.99
CA ALA A 132 -15.81 4.87 2.79
C ALA A 132 -15.61 5.76 4.03
N LEU A 133 -14.38 5.83 4.54
CA LEU A 133 -14.01 6.64 5.69
C LEU A 133 -12.50 6.95 5.63
N THR A 134 -12.11 8.12 6.14
CA THR A 134 -10.71 8.47 6.43
C THR A 134 -10.52 8.63 7.94
N VAL A 135 -9.35 8.23 8.44
CA VAL A 135 -8.96 8.38 9.85
C VAL A 135 -7.60 9.06 9.90
N PRO A 136 -7.45 10.23 10.55
CA PRO A 136 -6.18 10.94 10.58
C PRO A 136 -5.11 10.13 11.34
N PHE A 137 -3.89 10.12 10.81
CA PHE A 137 -2.73 9.60 11.53
C PHE A 137 -2.28 10.64 12.56
N THR A 138 -2.00 10.18 13.78
CA THR A 138 -1.57 11.05 14.89
C THR A 138 -0.24 10.61 15.48
N ARG A 139 -0.05 9.29 15.63
CA ARG A 139 1.18 8.67 16.13
C ARG A 139 1.25 7.19 15.79
N ASP A 140 2.41 6.59 15.99
CA ASP A 140 2.55 5.14 15.96
C ASP A 140 1.69 4.48 17.06
N GLY A 141 1.03 3.39 16.70
CA GLY A 141 0.19 2.63 17.63
C GLY A 141 -1.09 2.06 17.01
N GLU A 142 -2.06 1.81 17.88
CA GLU A 142 -3.36 1.22 17.52
C GLU A 142 -4.39 2.29 17.14
N TYR A 143 -5.20 1.95 16.15
CA TYR A 143 -6.28 2.75 15.61
C TYR A 143 -7.56 1.93 15.56
N SER A 144 -8.70 2.61 15.68
CA SER A 144 -9.99 1.98 15.46
C SER A 144 -10.98 2.96 14.85
N CYS A 145 -11.91 2.43 14.07
CA CYS A 145 -13.05 3.18 13.58
C CYS A 145 -14.31 2.31 13.59
N THR A 146 -15.47 2.95 13.43
CA THR A 146 -16.75 2.24 13.34
C THR A 146 -17.48 2.72 12.10
N LEU A 147 -17.90 1.78 11.25
CA LEU A 147 -18.73 2.05 10.08
C LEU A 147 -20.16 1.60 10.36
N THR A 148 -21.14 2.36 9.87
CA THR A 148 -22.56 1.96 9.87
C THR A 148 -22.91 1.44 8.48
N LEU A 149 -23.44 0.22 8.41
CA LEU A 149 -23.89 -0.42 7.18
C LEU A 149 -25.39 -0.65 7.22
N ALA A 150 -25.97 -1.05 6.10
CA ALA A 150 -27.34 -1.56 6.09
C ALA A 150 -27.40 -2.95 6.76
N HIS A 151 -28.51 -3.23 7.43
CA HIS A 151 -28.74 -4.49 8.14
C HIS A 151 -28.58 -5.69 7.20
N GLY A 152 -27.91 -6.74 7.69
CA GLY A 152 -27.74 -8.00 6.97
C GLY A 152 -26.72 -7.95 5.83
N GLN A 153 -26.03 -6.84 5.61
CA GLN A 153 -25.00 -6.78 4.57
C GLN A 153 -23.74 -7.53 4.98
N THR A 154 -23.30 -8.41 4.08
CA THR A 154 -21.99 -9.06 4.16
C THR A 154 -20.96 -8.22 3.43
N ARG A 155 -19.89 -7.80 4.11
CA ARG A 155 -18.84 -6.94 3.54
C ARG A 155 -17.45 -7.44 3.87
N TYR A 156 -16.52 -7.17 2.97
CA TYR A 156 -15.08 -7.23 3.19
C TYR A 156 -14.57 -5.81 3.43
N PHE A 157 -13.58 -5.67 4.30
CA PHE A 157 -12.98 -4.40 4.67
C PHE A 157 -11.49 -4.39 4.40
N HIS A 158 -10.99 -3.21 4.06
CA HIS A 158 -9.61 -2.94 3.75
C HIS A 158 -9.24 -1.61 4.37
N VAL A 159 -8.06 -1.55 5.00
CA VAL A 159 -7.49 -0.29 5.47
C VAL A 159 -6.10 -0.13 4.84
N ALA A 160 -5.84 1.04 4.26
CA ALA A 160 -4.54 1.43 3.75
C ALA A 160 -4.09 2.72 4.43
N ALA A 161 -2.78 2.89 4.61
CA ALA A 161 -2.20 4.15 5.02
C ALA A 161 -1.99 5.02 3.78
N ARG A 162 -2.13 6.34 3.90
CA ARG A 162 -2.00 7.29 2.80
C ARG A 162 -1.08 8.43 3.20
N THR A 163 -0.20 8.85 2.28
CA THR A 163 0.61 10.06 2.45
C THR A 163 -0.21 11.31 2.11
N ALA A 164 0.27 12.49 2.50
CA ALA A 164 -0.36 13.76 2.11
C ALA A 164 -0.40 13.98 0.59
N GLY A 165 0.53 13.36 -0.15
CA GLY A 165 0.54 13.36 -1.62
C GLY A 165 -0.42 12.36 -2.27
N GLY A 166 -1.23 11.65 -1.47
CA GLY A 166 -2.25 10.73 -1.96
C GLY A 166 -1.78 9.31 -2.26
N VAL A 167 -0.53 8.98 -1.93
CA VAL A 167 0.09 7.67 -2.17
C VAL A 167 -0.34 6.69 -1.09
N GLU A 168 -0.91 5.56 -1.49
CA GLU A 168 -1.34 4.53 -0.55
C GLU A 168 -0.24 3.50 -0.24
N SER A 169 -0.30 2.91 0.95
CA SER A 169 0.54 1.79 1.32
C SER A 169 0.16 0.54 0.53
N ARG A 170 0.96 -0.52 0.66
CA ARG A 170 0.55 -1.81 0.14
C ARG A 170 -0.72 -2.29 0.85
N PRO A 171 -1.64 -2.92 0.11
CA PRO A 171 -2.90 -3.38 0.67
C PRO A 171 -2.65 -4.39 1.79
N ALA A 172 -3.28 -4.18 2.94
CA ALA A 172 -3.35 -5.21 3.97
C ALA A 172 -4.26 -6.36 3.50
N ARG A 173 -4.10 -7.55 4.09
CA ARG A 173 -5.02 -8.65 3.82
C ARG A 173 -6.44 -8.19 4.20
N PRO A 174 -7.42 -8.26 3.29
CA PRO A 174 -8.78 -7.81 3.60
C PRO A 174 -9.37 -8.68 4.71
N VAL A 175 -10.15 -8.05 5.59
CA VAL A 175 -10.87 -8.73 6.68
C VAL A 175 -12.33 -8.95 6.28
N GLY A 176 -12.85 -10.14 6.54
CA GLY A 176 -14.21 -10.54 6.22
C GLY A 176 -14.29 -11.92 5.58
N PRO A 177 -15.50 -12.36 5.19
CA PRO A 177 -16.75 -11.60 5.21
C PRO A 177 -17.23 -11.30 6.64
N ILE A 178 -17.71 -10.07 6.88
CA ILE A 178 -18.36 -9.67 8.13
C ILE A 178 -19.81 -9.30 7.81
N VAL A 179 -20.75 -9.87 8.55
CA VAL A 179 -22.17 -9.55 8.42
C VAL A 179 -22.52 -8.43 9.40
N ALA A 180 -23.04 -7.31 8.89
CA ALA A 180 -23.56 -6.23 9.70
C ALA A 180 -24.87 -6.68 10.38
N ILE A 181 -24.75 -7.25 11.58
CA ILE A 181 -25.89 -7.69 12.35
C ILE A 181 -26.61 -6.49 12.96
N GLY A 182 -27.91 -6.37 12.70
CA GLY A 182 -28.79 -5.77 13.69
C GLY A 182 -28.97 -6.80 14.79
N LEU A 183 -28.96 -6.41 16.06
CA LEU A 183 -29.65 -7.26 17.04
C LEU A 183 -31.07 -7.51 16.49
N PRO A 184 -31.67 -8.70 16.63
CA PRO A 184 -33.12 -8.77 16.55
C PRO A 184 -33.66 -7.71 17.53
N PRO A 185 -34.74 -6.98 17.18
CA PRO A 185 -35.31 -6.01 18.09
C PRO A 185 -35.50 -6.71 19.43
N ASN A 186 -35.05 -6.06 20.50
CA ASN A 186 -35.22 -6.52 21.86
C ASN A 186 -36.73 -6.64 22.11
N GLN A 187 -37.29 -7.79 21.75
CA GLN A 187 -38.69 -8.10 21.91
C GLN A 187 -38.84 -8.41 23.40
N GLY A 188 -39.25 -7.40 24.16
CA GLY A 188 -40.02 -7.63 25.38
C GLY A 188 -41.35 -8.31 25.03
N VAL A 189 -41.28 -9.50 24.43
CA VAL A 189 -42.42 -10.38 24.23
C VAL A 189 -42.59 -11.09 25.55
N THR A 190 -43.48 -10.55 26.37
CA THR A 190 -44.17 -11.38 27.34
C THR A 190 -45.01 -12.36 26.52
N LEU A 191 -44.57 -13.62 26.45
CA LEU A 191 -45.41 -14.71 25.97
C LEU A 191 -46.55 -14.86 26.96
N THR A 192 -47.71 -14.30 26.67
CA THR A 192 -48.96 -14.69 27.35
C THR A 192 -49.53 -15.88 26.61
N ASP A 193 -49.42 -17.05 27.23
CA ASP A 193 -50.15 -18.24 26.84
C ASP A 193 -51.66 -17.94 26.99
N VAL A 194 -52.41 -18.06 25.89
CA VAL A 194 -53.87 -18.00 25.94
C VAL A 194 -54.34 -19.44 26.00
N VAL A 195 -54.54 -19.93 27.23
CA VAL A 195 -55.18 -21.24 27.45
C VAL A 195 -56.66 -21.12 27.03
N PRO A 196 -57.20 -22.04 26.21
CA PRO A 196 -58.62 -22.07 25.85
C PRO A 196 -59.52 -22.50 27.01
#